data_AF-A0A384BCJ4-F1
#
_entry.id   AF-A0A384BCJ4-F1
#
_cell.length_a   1.000
_cell.length_b   1.000
_cell.length_c   1.000
_cell.angle_alpha   90.00
_cell.angle_beta   90.00
_cell.angle_gamma   90.00
#
_symmetry.space_group_name_H-M   'P 1'
#
loop_
_entity.id
_entity.type
_entity.pdbx_description
1 polymer ?
#
loop_
_entity_poly.entity_id
_entity_poly.type
_entity_poly.pdbx_seq_one_letter_code
_entity_poly.pdbx_strand_id
1 'polypeptide(L)'
;MLDASTVLDFGVLASIMQSGHTRIPVYEDERSNIVDMLYLKDLAFVDPEDCTPLSTITRFYSHPLHFVFNDTKLDAVLEEFKRGKSHLAIVQKVNNEGEGDPFYEVLGLVTLEDVIEEIIKSEILDESEDYRDTAVKKKPASLSAPLRQKEEFSLFKVSDDDCKVKISPQLLLATQRFLSREVDVFSPLRISEKVLLHLLKHPSVNQEVRFDESDRLAAHHYLYQRSQPVDYFILILQGRVEVEIGKEGLKFENGAFTYYGVSALTAPSSVHQSPVSSLQSIRHDPLPEPAEGTRLSAYCPDYTVRALSDLQFIKVTRLQYLNALLATRAQAVPQSPENADLQAVPGSQTRLLDDKTATATETPSGTLVRCFTFGKPPPHRSIPERDSQGESELDTEPPGPLSPRRP
;
A
#
# COMPACT_ATOMS: atom_id res chain seq x y z
N MET A 1 1.36 -20.22 0.45
CA MET A 1 0.98 -20.89 1.70
C MET A 1 1.06 -19.87 2.81
N LEU A 2 0.16 -19.96 3.79
CA LEU A 2 0.07 -19.04 4.93
C LEU A 2 0.12 -19.81 6.24
N ASP A 3 0.67 -19.21 7.27
CA ASP A 3 0.66 -19.76 8.62
C ASP A 3 -0.73 -19.55 9.25
N ALA A 4 -1.29 -20.58 9.89
CA ALA A 4 -2.58 -20.53 10.56
C ALA A 4 -2.66 -19.42 11.63
N SER A 5 -1.53 -19.05 12.23
CA SER A 5 -1.43 -17.98 13.23
C SER A 5 -1.41 -16.56 12.63
N THR A 6 -1.35 -16.44 11.30
CA THR A 6 -1.29 -15.14 10.62
C THR A 6 -2.54 -14.30 10.90
N VAL A 7 -2.35 -13.03 11.23
CA VAL A 7 -3.43 -12.05 11.38
C VAL A 7 -3.79 -11.48 10.01
N LEU A 8 -5.09 -11.44 9.69
CA LEU A 8 -5.62 -10.89 8.46
C LEU A 8 -5.69 -9.37 8.55
N ASP A 9 -4.53 -8.71 8.58
CA ASP A 9 -4.41 -7.27 8.44
C ASP A 9 -4.51 -6.84 6.97
N PHE A 10 -4.56 -5.52 6.73
CA PHE A 10 -4.60 -4.97 5.39
C PHE A 10 -3.40 -5.41 4.52
N GLY A 11 -2.20 -5.52 5.11
CA GLY A 11 -0.98 -5.88 4.38
C GLY A 11 -1.02 -7.31 3.87
N VAL A 12 -1.45 -8.24 4.72
CA VAL A 12 -1.64 -9.66 4.43
C VAL A 12 -2.77 -9.84 3.42
N LEU A 13 -3.93 -9.20 3.62
CA LEU A 13 -5.04 -9.26 2.66
C LEU A 13 -4.62 -8.75 1.29
N ALA A 14 -3.95 -7.60 1.24
CA ALA A 14 -3.42 -7.04 0.00
C ALA A 14 -2.42 -7.99 -0.66
N SER A 15 -1.53 -8.61 0.11
CA SER A 15 -0.57 -9.61 -0.42
C SER A 15 -1.27 -10.85 -0.97
N ILE A 16 -2.33 -11.32 -0.31
CA ILE A 16 -3.14 -12.46 -0.75
C ILE A 16 -3.84 -12.13 -2.08
N MET A 17 -4.52 -11.00 -2.15
CA MET A 17 -5.21 -10.56 -3.37
C MET A 17 -4.23 -10.32 -4.53
N GLN A 18 -3.04 -9.78 -4.24
CA GLN A 18 -1.98 -9.58 -5.24
C GLN A 18 -1.35 -10.88 -5.73
N SER A 19 -1.38 -11.95 -4.92
CA SER A 19 -0.80 -13.24 -5.32
C SER A 19 -1.57 -13.90 -6.47
N GLY A 20 -2.83 -13.52 -6.67
CA GLY A 20 -3.70 -14.10 -7.70
C GLY A 20 -4.17 -15.53 -7.41
N HIS A 21 -3.76 -16.12 -6.28
CA HIS A 21 -4.14 -17.48 -5.94
C HIS A 21 -5.54 -17.55 -5.34
N THR A 22 -6.41 -18.33 -5.97
CA THR A 22 -7.79 -18.55 -5.49
C THR A 22 -7.87 -19.51 -4.31
N ARG A 23 -6.88 -20.40 -4.17
CA ARG A 23 -6.78 -21.43 -3.13
C ARG A 23 -5.39 -21.39 -2.52
N ILE A 24 -5.31 -21.19 -1.21
CA ILE A 24 -4.04 -21.01 -0.50
C ILE A 24 -3.98 -22.02 0.65
N PRO A 25 -3.03 -22.97 0.62
CA PRO A 25 -2.85 -23.91 1.73
C PRO A 25 -2.39 -23.18 2.99
N VAL A 26 -2.96 -23.59 4.11
CA VAL A 26 -2.67 -23.09 5.45
C VAL A 26 -1.96 -24.16 6.25
N TYR A 27 -0.80 -23.81 6.80
CA TYR A 27 0.04 -24.72 7.58
C TYR A 27 0.16 -24.27 9.03
N GLU A 28 0.48 -25.20 9.92
CA GLU A 28 0.70 -24.94 11.35
C GLU A 28 2.07 -25.48 11.75
N ASP A 29 2.86 -24.66 12.45
CA ASP A 29 4.25 -24.89 12.86
C ASP A 29 5.23 -25.12 11.70
N GLU A 30 5.12 -26.25 11.01
CA GLU A 30 5.95 -26.62 9.88
C GLU A 30 5.19 -26.51 8.55
N ARG A 31 5.88 -26.09 7.49
CA ARG A 31 5.28 -25.95 6.15
C ARG A 31 4.82 -27.28 5.54
N SER A 32 5.36 -28.39 6.02
CA SER A 32 4.95 -29.76 5.71
C SER A 32 3.58 -30.10 6.32
N ASN A 33 3.21 -29.48 7.44
CA ASN A 33 1.98 -29.73 8.16
C ASN A 33 0.84 -28.82 7.67
N ILE A 34 0.23 -29.19 6.55
CA ILE A 34 -0.90 -28.47 5.97
C ILE A 34 -2.19 -28.92 6.66
N VAL A 35 -2.79 -28.01 7.43
CA VAL A 35 -3.96 -28.28 8.26
C VAL A 35 -5.27 -27.85 7.60
N ASP A 36 -5.24 -26.82 6.76
CA ASP A 36 -6.45 -26.22 6.17
C ASP A 36 -6.20 -25.60 4.78
N MET A 37 -7.29 -25.21 4.11
CA MET A 37 -7.26 -24.49 2.85
C MET A 37 -8.05 -23.19 2.98
N LEU A 38 -7.46 -22.07 2.57
CA LEU A 38 -8.13 -20.77 2.48
C LEU A 38 -8.60 -20.54 1.04
N TYR A 39 -9.87 -20.21 0.84
CA TYR A 39 -10.35 -19.71 -0.45
C TYR A 39 -10.44 -18.19 -0.45
N LEU A 40 -10.04 -17.58 -1.57
CA LEU A 40 -10.05 -16.12 -1.71
C LEU A 40 -11.44 -15.51 -1.48
N LYS A 41 -12.51 -16.23 -1.87
CA LYS A 41 -13.91 -15.82 -1.66
C LYS A 41 -14.33 -15.75 -0.19
N ASP A 42 -13.64 -16.47 0.70
CA ASP A 42 -13.97 -16.46 2.14
C ASP A 42 -13.56 -15.13 2.79
N LEU A 43 -12.63 -14.41 2.17
CA LEU A 43 -12.20 -13.08 2.60
C LEU A 43 -13.18 -11.97 2.21
N ALA A 44 -14.27 -12.28 1.49
CA ALA A 44 -15.21 -11.28 0.97
C ALA A 44 -15.92 -10.46 2.06
N PHE A 45 -16.13 -11.04 3.24
CA PHE A 45 -16.78 -10.38 4.38
C PHE A 45 -15.82 -10.07 5.53
N VAL A 46 -14.52 -10.24 5.30
CA VAL A 46 -13.50 -9.95 6.31
C VAL A 46 -13.12 -8.48 6.21
N ASP A 47 -13.36 -7.72 7.29
CA ASP A 47 -12.84 -6.38 7.42
C ASP A 47 -11.39 -6.44 7.93
N PRO A 48 -10.40 -5.90 7.20
CA PRO A 48 -9.03 -5.87 7.70
C PRO A 48 -8.83 -4.96 8.92
N GLU A 49 -9.80 -4.11 9.28
CA GLU A 49 -9.77 -3.35 10.54
C GLU A 49 -9.96 -4.27 11.77
N ASP A 50 -10.69 -5.38 11.63
CA ASP A 50 -10.96 -6.29 12.74
C ASP A 50 -9.73 -7.10 13.16
N CYS A 51 -8.67 -7.11 12.33
CA CYS A 51 -7.44 -7.89 12.57
C CYS A 51 -7.76 -9.35 12.95
N THR A 52 -8.69 -9.96 12.21
CA THR A 52 -9.18 -11.31 12.53
C THR A 52 -8.06 -12.34 12.26
N PRO A 53 -7.78 -13.29 13.17
CA PRO A 53 -6.79 -14.32 12.91
C PRO A 53 -7.27 -15.32 11.85
N LEU A 54 -6.37 -15.74 10.96
CA LEU A 54 -6.68 -16.64 9.84
C LEU A 54 -7.30 -17.96 10.32
N SER A 55 -6.80 -18.52 11.43
CA SER A 55 -7.34 -19.73 12.05
C SER A 55 -8.85 -19.69 12.35
N THR A 56 -9.41 -18.50 12.61
CA THR A 56 -10.85 -18.36 12.85
C THR A 56 -11.65 -18.53 11.55
N ILE A 57 -11.14 -17.97 10.45
CA ILE A 57 -11.76 -18.08 9.13
C ILE A 57 -11.64 -19.51 8.61
N THR A 58 -10.46 -20.13 8.69
CA THR A 58 -10.27 -21.49 8.19
C THR A 58 -11.09 -22.51 8.99
N ARG A 59 -11.15 -22.37 10.32
CA ARG A 59 -11.98 -23.23 11.18
C ARG A 59 -13.48 -23.04 10.93
N PHE A 60 -13.91 -21.83 10.57
CA PHE A 60 -15.32 -21.55 10.28
C PHE A 60 -15.79 -22.22 8.97
N TYR A 61 -15.00 -22.12 7.90
CA TYR A 61 -15.36 -22.68 6.60
C TYR A 61 -14.99 -24.17 6.46
N SER A 62 -13.89 -24.60 7.09
CA SER A 62 -13.38 -25.98 7.10
C SER A 62 -13.42 -26.64 5.72
N HIS A 63 -12.66 -26.07 4.78
CA HIS A 63 -12.60 -26.61 3.41
C HIS A 63 -11.89 -27.96 3.39
N PRO A 64 -12.40 -28.94 2.62
CA PRO A 64 -11.82 -30.27 2.57
C PRO A 64 -10.43 -30.23 1.90
N LEU A 65 -9.45 -30.84 2.58
CA LEU A 65 -8.14 -31.10 2.00
C LEU A 65 -8.17 -32.31 1.08
N HIS A 66 -7.61 -32.14 -0.11
CA HIS A 66 -7.47 -33.20 -1.09
C HIS A 66 -6.04 -33.71 -1.09
N PHE A 67 -5.84 -34.98 -0.74
CA PHE A 67 -4.53 -35.62 -0.73
C PHE A 67 -4.41 -36.64 -1.87
N VAL A 68 -3.27 -36.63 -2.54
CA VAL A 68 -2.93 -37.52 -3.66
C VAL A 68 -1.55 -38.11 -3.41
N PHE A 69 -1.34 -39.38 -3.76
CA PHE A 69 -0.03 -40.01 -3.63
C PHE A 69 0.87 -39.72 -4.82
N ASN A 70 2.18 -39.64 -4.60
CA ASN A 70 3.15 -39.35 -5.68
C ASN A 70 3.11 -40.35 -6.85
N ASP A 71 2.72 -41.60 -6.60
CA ASP A 71 2.61 -42.68 -7.58
C ASP A 71 1.26 -42.72 -8.31
N THR A 72 0.34 -41.80 -7.96
CA THR A 72 -0.96 -41.67 -8.62
C THR A 72 -0.78 -41.10 -10.02
N LYS A 73 -1.39 -41.76 -11.02
CA LYS A 73 -1.34 -41.32 -12.41
C LYS A 73 -2.21 -40.08 -12.65
N LEU A 74 -1.80 -39.25 -13.62
CA LEU A 74 -2.48 -37.98 -13.95
C LEU A 74 -3.94 -38.15 -14.40
N ASP A 75 -4.28 -39.27 -15.06
CA ASP A 75 -5.65 -39.61 -15.46
C ASP A 75 -6.58 -39.77 -14.25
N ALA A 76 -6.11 -40.48 -13.22
CA ALA A 76 -6.81 -40.63 -11.96
C ALA A 76 -6.95 -39.28 -11.22
N VAL A 77 -5.87 -38.48 -11.14
CA VAL A 77 -5.91 -37.14 -10.53
C VAL A 77 -6.91 -36.22 -11.24
N LEU A 78 -6.93 -36.25 -12.57
CA LEU A 78 -7.89 -35.48 -13.37
C LEU A 78 -9.34 -35.90 -13.09
N GLU A 79 -9.60 -37.21 -12.96
CA GLU A 79 -10.92 -37.71 -12.60
C GLU A 79 -11.34 -37.26 -11.18
N GLU A 80 -10.40 -37.21 -10.24
CA GLU A 80 -10.65 -36.70 -8.90
C GLU A 80 -11.01 -35.22 -8.89
N PHE A 81 -10.33 -34.40 -9.68
CA PHE A 81 -10.63 -32.98 -9.84
C PHE A 81 -11.98 -32.77 -10.53
N LYS A 82 -12.31 -33.54 -11.57
CA LYS A 82 -13.61 -33.50 -12.26
C LYS A 82 -14.78 -33.86 -11.35
N ARG A 83 -14.56 -34.70 -10.34
CA ARG A 83 -15.57 -35.06 -9.34
C ARG A 83 -15.98 -33.88 -8.45
N GLY A 84 -15.27 -32.75 -8.52
CA GLY A 84 -15.74 -31.45 -8.02
C GLY A 84 -15.46 -31.18 -6.53
N LYS A 85 -14.53 -31.91 -5.91
CA LYS A 85 -14.22 -31.71 -4.49
C LYS A 85 -13.23 -30.55 -4.24
N SER A 86 -12.13 -30.51 -4.98
CA SER A 86 -11.16 -29.39 -5.00
C SER A 86 -10.39 -29.45 -6.32
N HIS A 87 -9.90 -28.31 -6.82
CA HIS A 87 -9.01 -28.24 -7.99
C HIS A 87 -7.52 -28.08 -7.62
N LEU A 88 -7.21 -28.17 -6.32
CA LEU A 88 -5.87 -28.19 -5.78
C LEU A 88 -5.77 -29.37 -4.82
N ALA A 89 -4.74 -30.20 -5.02
CA ALA A 89 -4.43 -31.33 -4.17
C ALA A 89 -3.01 -31.22 -3.61
N ILE A 90 -2.81 -31.82 -2.44
CA ILE A 90 -1.55 -31.94 -1.73
C ILE A 90 -0.97 -33.31 -2.09
N VAL A 91 0.25 -33.31 -2.60
CA VAL A 91 0.95 -34.54 -3.00
C VAL A 91 1.78 -35.05 -1.83
N GLN A 92 1.56 -36.30 -1.44
CA GLN A 92 2.27 -36.96 -0.35
C GLN A 92 2.92 -38.28 -0.78
N LYS A 93 3.98 -38.67 -0.08
CA LYS A 93 4.66 -39.94 -0.24
C LYS A 93 4.67 -40.68 1.09
N VAL A 94 4.50 -42.00 1.04
CA VAL A 94 4.71 -42.86 2.20
C VAL A 94 6.21 -43.05 2.38
N ASN A 95 6.75 -42.59 3.51
CA ASN A 95 8.12 -42.81 3.89
C ASN A 95 8.19 -44.01 4.83
N ASN A 96 8.93 -45.05 4.41
CA ASN A 96 9.15 -46.28 5.17
C ASN A 96 10.60 -46.38 5.67
N GLU A 97 11.40 -45.32 5.52
CA GLU A 97 12.81 -45.30 5.88
C GLU A 97 12.96 -44.89 7.35
N GLY A 98 13.32 -45.83 8.22
CA GLY A 98 13.57 -45.60 9.65
C GLY A 98 13.16 -46.78 10.53
N GLU A 99 13.56 -46.76 11.80
CA GLU A 99 13.00 -47.63 12.83
C GLU A 99 11.72 -46.98 13.37
N GLY A 100 10.56 -47.40 12.87
CA GLY A 100 9.26 -46.87 13.29
C GLY A 100 8.11 -47.22 12.34
N ASP A 101 6.91 -46.74 12.68
CA ASP A 101 5.75 -46.84 11.79
C ASP A 101 5.92 -45.89 10.59
N PRO A 102 5.43 -46.28 9.40
CA PRO A 102 5.52 -45.45 8.22
C PRO A 102 4.71 -44.15 8.39
N PHE A 103 5.26 -43.05 7.91
CA PHE A 103 4.61 -41.73 7.98
C PHE A 103 4.45 -41.11 6.60
N TYR A 104 3.51 -40.18 6.50
CA TYR A 104 3.26 -39.43 5.26
C TYR A 104 4.14 -38.19 5.23
N GLU A 105 4.87 -38.02 4.13
CA GLU A 105 5.71 -36.86 3.86
C GLU A 105 5.08 -36.04 2.72
N VAL A 106 4.82 -34.76 2.96
CA VAL A 106 4.30 -33.84 1.94
C VAL A 106 5.42 -33.45 0.98
N LEU A 107 5.23 -33.74 -0.31
CA LEU A 107 6.19 -33.42 -1.37
C LEU A 107 5.90 -32.06 -2.02
N GLY A 108 4.62 -31.73 -2.18
CA GLY A 108 4.23 -30.53 -2.93
C GLY A 108 2.72 -30.44 -3.17
N LEU A 109 2.36 -29.62 -4.16
CA LEU A 109 0.97 -29.35 -4.55
C LEU A 109 0.81 -29.64 -6.04
N VAL A 110 -0.40 -30.00 -6.45
CA VAL A 110 -0.78 -30.16 -7.86
C VAL A 110 -2.13 -29.50 -8.09
N THR A 111 -2.26 -28.74 -9.17
CA THR A 111 -3.51 -28.09 -9.55
C THR A 111 -4.12 -28.73 -10.80
N LEU A 112 -5.42 -28.50 -11.01
CA LEU A 112 -6.09 -28.92 -12.24
C LEU A 112 -5.46 -28.28 -13.48
N GLU A 113 -5.02 -27.02 -13.38
CA GLU A 113 -4.37 -26.29 -14.47
C GLU A 113 -3.08 -27.00 -14.90
N ASP A 114 -2.21 -27.36 -13.94
CA ASP A 114 -0.95 -28.08 -14.22
C ASP A 114 -1.21 -29.41 -14.95
N VAL A 115 -2.24 -30.15 -14.53
CA VAL A 115 -2.60 -31.44 -15.14
C VAL A 115 -3.08 -31.25 -16.57
N ILE A 116 -3.88 -30.22 -16.84
CA ILE A 116 -4.37 -29.94 -18.20
C ILE A 116 -3.22 -29.40 -19.07
N GLU A 117 -2.36 -28.54 -18.55
CA GLU A 117 -1.17 -28.03 -19.25
C GLU A 117 -0.26 -29.18 -19.73
N GLU A 118 0.00 -30.18 -18.88
CA GLU A 118 0.80 -31.34 -19.26
C GLU A 118 0.12 -32.21 -20.33
N ILE A 119 -1.21 -32.34 -20.29
CA ILE A 119 -1.98 -33.10 -21.27
C ILE A 119 -1.99 -32.41 -22.65
N ILE A 120 -2.21 -31.09 -22.68
CA ILE A 120 -2.31 -30.31 -23.92
C ILE A 120 -0.91 -29.89 -24.44
N LYS A 121 0.11 -29.92 -23.58
CA LYS A 121 1.48 -29.42 -23.83
C LYS A 121 1.50 -27.95 -24.26
N SER A 122 0.59 -27.16 -23.70
CA SER A 122 0.48 -25.73 -23.93
C SER A 122 0.14 -25.03 -22.62
N GLU A 123 0.84 -23.93 -22.33
CA GLU A 123 0.55 -23.07 -21.17
C GLU A 123 -0.89 -22.56 -21.27
N ILE A 124 -1.66 -22.70 -20.19
CA ILE A 124 -3.00 -22.14 -20.07
C ILE A 124 -2.84 -20.77 -19.45
N LEU A 125 -3.04 -19.72 -20.26
CA LEU A 125 -3.04 -18.34 -19.77
C LEU A 125 -4.36 -18.10 -19.03
N ASP A 126 -4.28 -17.73 -17.75
CA ASP A 126 -5.44 -17.30 -16.99
C ASP A 126 -5.94 -15.94 -17.51
N GLU A 127 -7.24 -15.64 -17.36
CA GLU A 127 -7.85 -14.38 -17.81
C GLU A 127 -7.20 -13.14 -17.17
N SER A 128 -6.47 -13.33 -16.06
CA SER A 128 -5.71 -12.31 -15.35
C SER A 128 -4.29 -12.06 -15.92
N GLU A 129 -3.81 -12.91 -16.84
CA GLU A 129 -2.49 -12.77 -17.48
C GLU A 129 -2.62 -12.01 -18.82
N ASP A 130 -2.10 -10.79 -18.87
CA ASP A 130 -2.09 -9.97 -20.10
C ASP A 130 -1.36 -10.71 -21.25
N TYR A 131 -2.02 -10.83 -22.40
CA TYR A 131 -1.45 -11.31 -23.67
C TYR A 131 -0.22 -10.46 -24.06
N ARG A 132 0.98 -10.88 -23.65
CA ARG A 132 2.22 -10.37 -24.21
C ARG A 132 2.72 -11.37 -25.24
N ASP A 133 2.57 -10.96 -26.49
CA ASP A 133 3.07 -11.62 -27.69
C ASP A 133 4.54 -12.06 -27.48
N THR A 134 4.74 -13.36 -27.23
CA THR A 134 6.04 -13.92 -26.84
C THR A 134 6.85 -14.23 -28.09
N ALA A 135 7.61 -13.24 -28.57
CA ALA A 135 8.77 -13.49 -29.41
C ALA A 135 9.93 -14.06 -28.55
N VAL A 136 9.88 -15.38 -28.33
CA VAL A 136 10.98 -16.35 -28.13
C VAL A 136 12.20 -15.93 -27.27
N LYS A 137 12.30 -16.48 -26.04
CA LYS A 137 13.42 -17.37 -25.57
C LYS A 137 13.26 -17.89 -24.11
N LYS A 138 13.02 -19.20 -24.02
CA LYS A 138 13.36 -20.23 -22.99
C LYS A 138 13.82 -19.83 -21.56
N LYS A 139 12.92 -20.07 -20.57
CA LYS A 139 12.97 -20.59 -19.15
C LYS A 139 14.09 -20.20 -18.13
N PRO A 140 13.83 -20.27 -16.79
CA PRO A 140 12.57 -20.56 -16.08
C PRO A 140 12.10 -19.43 -15.12
N ALA A 141 10.86 -19.63 -14.65
CA ALA A 141 9.95 -18.66 -14.06
C ALA A 141 10.26 -18.22 -12.63
N SER A 142 10.14 -16.90 -12.41
CA SER A 142 9.65 -16.30 -11.17
C SER A 142 8.35 -15.60 -11.54
N LEU A 143 7.26 -16.10 -10.97
CA LEU A 143 5.86 -15.69 -11.17
C LEU A 143 5.71 -14.16 -11.14
N SER A 144 5.32 -13.56 -12.27
CA SER A 144 4.96 -12.15 -12.35
C SER A 144 3.45 -12.00 -12.52
N ALA A 145 2.75 -11.91 -11.40
CA ALA A 145 1.35 -11.50 -11.30
C ALA A 145 1.10 -10.09 -11.93
N PRO A 146 -0.14 -9.75 -12.32
CA PRO A 146 -0.46 -8.77 -13.36
C PRO A 146 -0.22 -7.32 -12.95
N LEU A 147 0.42 -6.54 -13.83
CA LEU A 147 0.80 -5.13 -13.59
C LEU A 147 -0.39 -4.20 -13.28
N ARG A 148 -1.60 -4.47 -13.80
CA ARG A 148 -2.78 -3.59 -13.61
C ARG A 148 -3.38 -3.65 -12.21
N GLN A 149 -3.58 -4.86 -11.67
CA GLN A 149 -4.13 -5.05 -10.33
C GLN A 149 -3.03 -4.95 -9.25
N LYS A 150 -1.80 -5.36 -9.60
CA LYS A 150 -0.62 -5.29 -8.71
C LYS A 150 -0.21 -3.86 -8.37
N GLU A 151 -0.32 -2.92 -9.30
CA GLU A 151 -0.02 -1.51 -9.05
C GLU A 151 -0.95 -0.90 -7.99
N GLU A 152 -2.22 -1.26 -8.02
CA GLU A 152 -3.24 -0.63 -7.19
C GLU A 152 -3.07 -0.98 -5.71
N PHE A 153 -2.77 -2.24 -5.38
CA PHE A 153 -2.54 -2.65 -3.99
C PHE A 153 -1.09 -2.44 -3.52
N SER A 154 -0.10 -2.47 -4.42
CA SER A 154 1.31 -2.16 -4.07
C SER A 154 1.48 -0.72 -3.63
N LEU A 155 0.63 0.19 -4.13
CA LEU A 155 0.60 1.58 -3.72
C LEU A 155 0.20 1.78 -2.25
N PHE A 156 -0.33 0.77 -1.56
CA PHE A 156 -0.69 0.84 -0.14
C PHE A 156 0.36 0.26 0.82
N LYS A 157 1.49 -0.28 0.31
CA LYS A 157 2.68 -0.48 1.15
C LYS A 157 3.24 0.89 1.51
N VAL A 158 2.86 1.38 2.68
CA VAL A 158 3.35 2.64 3.26
C VAL A 158 4.40 2.27 4.29
N SER A 159 5.61 2.79 4.11
CA SER A 159 6.54 2.97 5.22
C SER A 159 5.87 3.89 6.23
N ASP A 160 5.82 3.47 7.50
CA ASP A 160 5.35 4.29 8.62
C ASP A 160 6.23 5.55 8.75
N ASP A 161 5.97 6.57 7.96
CA ASP A 161 6.58 7.90 8.07
C ASP A 161 5.53 8.87 8.60
N ASP A 162 5.69 9.22 9.88
CA ASP A 162 5.22 10.42 10.61
C ASP A 162 4.03 11.22 10.05
N CYS A 163 2.91 10.56 9.73
CA CYS A 163 1.64 11.26 9.53
C CYS A 163 1.02 11.63 10.89
N LYS A 164 0.75 12.93 11.11
CA LYS A 164 0.08 13.43 12.33
C LYS A 164 -1.31 12.82 12.56
N VAL A 165 -1.98 12.35 11.51
CA VAL A 165 -3.30 11.73 11.57
C VAL A 165 -3.23 10.42 10.78
N LYS A 166 -3.36 9.28 11.46
CA LYS A 166 -3.31 7.95 10.85
C LYS A 166 -4.69 7.59 10.31
N ILE A 167 -4.88 7.67 8.99
CA ILE A 167 -6.07 7.14 8.31
C ILE A 167 -5.81 5.67 7.98
N SER A 168 -6.77 4.81 8.28
CA SER A 168 -6.74 3.40 7.90
C SER A 168 -6.52 3.24 6.38
N PRO A 169 -5.65 2.34 5.91
CA PRO A 169 -5.45 2.06 4.49
C PRO A 169 -6.74 1.77 3.72
N GLN A 170 -7.70 1.11 4.37
CA GLN A 170 -9.02 0.77 3.83
C GLN A 170 -9.84 2.02 3.59
N LEU A 171 -9.88 2.92 4.58
CA LEU A 171 -10.59 4.18 4.48
C LEU A 171 -9.97 5.06 3.39
N LEU A 172 -8.64 5.05 3.27
CA LEU A 172 -7.93 5.74 2.20
C LEU A 172 -8.27 5.17 0.81
N LEU A 173 -8.30 3.85 0.67
CA LEU A 173 -8.71 3.18 -0.58
C LEU A 173 -10.17 3.49 -0.93
N ALA A 174 -11.08 3.37 0.03
CA ALA A 174 -12.49 3.69 -0.15
C ALA A 174 -12.69 5.16 -0.59
N THR A 175 -11.93 6.07 0.01
CA THR A 175 -11.93 7.49 -0.36
C THR A 175 -11.43 7.71 -1.79
N GLN A 176 -10.30 7.10 -2.16
CA GLN A 176 -9.76 7.22 -3.51
C GLN A 176 -10.78 6.73 -4.54
N ARG A 177 -11.39 5.56 -4.30
CA ARG A 177 -12.42 4.99 -5.18
C ARG A 177 -13.65 5.87 -5.29
N PHE A 178 -14.13 6.39 -4.16
CA PHE A 178 -15.27 7.30 -4.11
C PHE A 178 -14.98 8.57 -4.92
N LEU A 179 -13.84 9.23 -4.69
CA LEU A 179 -13.47 10.45 -5.40
C LEU A 179 -13.28 10.22 -6.90
N SER A 180 -12.63 9.12 -7.29
CA SER A 180 -12.42 8.79 -8.71
C SER A 180 -13.72 8.51 -9.46
N ARG A 181 -14.76 8.01 -8.78
CA ARG A 181 -16.01 7.58 -9.43
C ARG A 181 -17.16 8.59 -9.32
N GLU A 182 -17.32 9.24 -8.18
CA GLU A 182 -18.45 10.15 -7.90
C GLU A 182 -18.11 11.62 -8.17
N VAL A 183 -16.83 12.01 -8.13
CA VAL A 183 -16.42 13.40 -8.23
C VAL A 183 -15.62 13.67 -9.52
N ASP A 184 -16.27 14.31 -10.50
CA ASP A 184 -15.72 14.54 -11.84
C ASP A 184 -14.33 15.20 -11.88
N VAL A 185 -14.03 16.08 -10.92
CA VAL A 185 -12.71 16.74 -10.85
C VAL A 185 -11.58 15.75 -10.53
N PHE A 186 -11.88 14.66 -9.82
CA PHE A 186 -10.93 13.60 -9.46
C PHE A 186 -11.06 12.36 -10.34
N SER A 187 -11.82 12.44 -11.42
CA SER A 187 -11.97 11.35 -12.40
C SER A 187 -10.60 10.88 -12.93
N PRO A 188 -10.42 9.57 -13.22
CA PRO A 188 -9.22 9.04 -13.85
C PRO A 188 -8.83 9.72 -15.16
N LEU A 189 -9.78 10.40 -15.82
CA LEU A 189 -9.55 11.20 -17.03
C LEU A 189 -8.78 12.49 -16.77
N ARG A 190 -8.85 13.03 -15.54
CA ARG A 190 -8.20 14.27 -15.12
C ARG A 190 -6.97 14.02 -14.25
N ILE A 191 -7.10 13.17 -13.24
CA ILE A 191 -6.03 12.82 -12.30
C ILE A 191 -5.88 11.31 -12.29
N SER A 192 -4.66 10.80 -12.48
CA SER A 192 -4.41 9.36 -12.41
C SER A 192 -4.64 8.84 -10.98
N GLU A 193 -5.12 7.60 -10.84
CA GLU A 193 -5.39 7.00 -9.52
C GLU A 193 -4.13 6.99 -8.62
N LYS A 194 -2.95 6.81 -9.23
CA LYS A 194 -1.66 6.88 -8.52
C LYS A 194 -1.39 8.27 -7.93
N VAL A 195 -1.62 9.32 -8.71
CA VAL A 195 -1.40 10.71 -8.27
C VAL A 195 -2.44 11.11 -7.25
N LEU A 196 -3.70 10.70 -7.44
CA LEU A 196 -4.77 10.94 -6.48
C LEU A 196 -4.44 10.30 -5.13
N LEU A 197 -4.01 9.04 -5.11
CA LEU A 197 -3.62 8.38 -3.88
C LEU A 197 -2.42 9.06 -3.20
N HIS A 198 -1.42 9.49 -3.97
CA HIS A 198 -0.30 10.25 -3.42
C HIS A 198 -0.73 11.59 -2.82
N LEU A 199 -1.67 12.29 -3.47
CA LEU A 199 -2.27 13.51 -2.94
C LEU A 199 -3.00 13.25 -1.63
N LEU A 200 -3.80 12.18 -1.54
CA LEU A 200 -4.53 11.80 -0.33
C LEU A 200 -3.61 11.35 0.81
N LYS A 201 -2.40 10.86 0.52
CA LYS A 201 -1.40 10.53 1.55
C LYS A 201 -0.63 11.73 2.08
N HIS A 202 -0.74 12.88 1.42
CA HIS A 202 0.02 14.06 1.81
C HIS A 202 -0.42 14.57 3.20
N PRO A 203 0.48 14.82 4.15
CA PRO A 203 0.13 15.11 5.55
C PRO A 203 -0.66 16.41 5.74
N SER A 204 -0.57 17.36 4.81
CA SER A 204 -1.38 18.59 4.85
C SER A 204 -2.80 18.42 4.33
N VAL A 205 -3.09 17.30 3.66
CA VAL A 205 -4.41 17.00 3.09
C VAL A 205 -5.30 16.34 4.14
N ASN A 206 -4.74 15.45 4.96
CA ASN A 206 -5.47 14.78 6.04
C ASN A 206 -5.50 15.66 7.28
N GLN A 207 -6.68 16.10 7.69
CA GLN A 207 -6.87 17.01 8.82
C GLN A 207 -7.89 16.46 9.81
N GLU A 208 -7.70 16.81 11.07
CA GLU A 208 -8.64 16.53 12.16
C GLU A 208 -9.07 17.83 12.84
N VAL A 209 -10.31 17.87 13.29
CA VAL A 209 -10.84 18.95 14.14
C VAL A 209 -11.44 18.29 15.36
N ARG A 210 -10.94 18.66 16.54
CA ARG A 210 -11.54 18.25 17.83
C ARG A 210 -12.67 19.20 18.16
N PHE A 211 -13.77 18.65 18.65
CA PHE A 211 -14.95 19.41 18.99
C PHE A 211 -14.94 19.83 20.45
N ASP A 212 -14.82 21.13 20.68
CA ASP A 212 -14.88 21.71 22.02
C ASP A 212 -16.34 21.92 22.43
N GLU A 213 -16.87 21.04 23.30
CA GLU A 213 -18.26 21.15 23.78
C GLU A 213 -18.55 22.46 24.54
N SER A 214 -17.51 23.06 25.13
CA SER A 214 -17.58 24.31 25.89
C SER A 214 -17.77 25.53 25.00
N ASP A 215 -17.25 25.50 23.77
CA ASP A 215 -17.38 26.57 22.79
C ASP A 215 -17.85 26.02 21.44
N ARG A 216 -19.13 25.65 21.39
CA ARG A 216 -19.77 25.04 20.20
C ARG A 216 -19.71 25.93 18.95
N LEU A 217 -19.46 27.23 19.11
CA LEU A 217 -19.42 28.23 18.04
C LEU A 217 -18.01 28.79 17.81
N ALA A 218 -16.98 28.11 18.31
CA ALA A 218 -15.60 28.50 18.07
C ALA A 218 -15.30 28.60 16.56
N ALA A 219 -14.49 29.59 16.17
CA ALA A 219 -14.16 29.84 14.77
C ALA A 219 -13.52 28.62 14.07
N HIS A 220 -12.80 27.78 14.82
CA HIS A 220 -12.14 26.59 14.29
C HIS A 220 -13.09 25.42 13.98
N HIS A 221 -14.34 25.46 14.48
CA HIS A 221 -15.38 24.49 14.13
C HIS A 221 -16.00 24.77 12.74
N TYR A 222 -15.80 25.96 12.18
CA TYR A 222 -16.35 26.32 10.88
C TYR A 222 -15.41 25.89 9.76
N LEU A 223 -15.86 24.93 8.95
CA LEU A 223 -15.15 24.47 7.75
C LEU A 223 -15.39 25.40 6.56
N TYR A 224 -16.60 25.93 6.44
CA TYR A 224 -16.96 26.94 5.45
C TYR A 224 -17.86 28.00 6.09
N GLN A 225 -17.72 29.25 5.66
CA GLN A 225 -18.61 30.32 6.05
C GLN A 225 -19.25 30.92 4.81
N ARG A 226 -20.56 31.15 4.88
CA ARG A 226 -21.36 31.73 3.81
C ARG A 226 -20.74 33.05 3.33
N SER A 227 -20.64 33.20 2.01
CA SER A 227 -20.13 34.39 1.32
C SER A 227 -18.68 34.76 1.64
N GLN A 228 -17.92 33.86 2.28
CA GLN A 228 -16.49 34.03 2.49
C GLN A 228 -15.70 33.35 1.36
N PRO A 229 -14.72 34.01 0.73
CA PRO A 229 -13.92 33.39 -0.32
C PRO A 229 -13.09 32.22 0.22
N VAL A 230 -13.14 31.08 -0.46
CA VAL A 230 -12.42 29.85 -0.12
C VAL A 230 -11.79 29.21 -1.36
N ASP A 231 -10.64 28.57 -1.18
CA ASP A 231 -9.82 27.98 -2.24
C ASP A 231 -9.52 26.49 -2.01
N TYR A 232 -10.32 25.83 -1.19
CA TYR A 232 -10.16 24.43 -0.82
C TYR A 232 -11.47 23.64 -0.97
N PHE A 233 -11.30 22.37 -1.28
CA PHE A 233 -12.30 21.31 -1.28
C PHE A 233 -12.19 20.51 0.01
N ILE A 234 -13.32 20.06 0.56
CA ILE A 234 -13.37 19.20 1.73
C ILE A 234 -14.22 17.97 1.46
N LEU A 235 -13.74 16.80 1.92
CA LEU A 235 -14.51 15.56 2.02
C LEU A 235 -14.46 15.06 3.47
N ILE A 236 -15.61 14.87 4.09
CA ILE A 236 -15.71 14.35 5.46
C ILE A 236 -15.48 12.83 5.44
N LEU A 237 -14.53 12.34 6.23
CA LEU A 237 -14.24 10.92 6.39
C LEU A 237 -14.95 10.33 7.60
N GLN A 238 -14.90 11.02 8.72
CA GLN A 238 -15.55 10.64 9.97
C GLN A 238 -16.08 11.87 10.70
N GLY A 239 -17.16 11.69 11.45
CA GLY A 239 -17.81 12.75 12.21
C GLY A 239 -19.07 13.31 11.55
N ARG A 240 -19.64 14.35 12.17
CA ARG A 240 -20.93 14.96 11.79
C ARG A 240 -20.81 16.47 11.69
N VAL A 241 -21.42 17.04 10.66
CA VAL A 241 -21.41 18.48 10.38
C VAL A 241 -22.83 19.01 10.22
N GLU A 242 -23.05 20.23 10.67
CA GLU A 242 -24.24 21.02 10.38
C GLU A 242 -23.95 21.88 9.16
N VAL A 243 -24.83 21.82 8.16
CA VAL A 243 -24.78 22.64 6.96
C VAL A 243 -25.97 23.58 6.95
N GLU A 244 -25.69 24.88 6.85
CA GLU A 244 -26.71 25.92 6.69
C GLU A 244 -26.68 26.44 5.24
N ILE A 245 -27.77 26.23 4.48
CA ILE A 245 -27.85 26.52 3.04
C ILE A 245 -28.93 27.56 2.76
N GLY A 246 -28.65 28.45 1.79
CA GLY A 246 -29.64 29.36 1.24
C GLY A 246 -29.89 30.60 2.09
N LYS A 247 -30.58 31.59 1.50
CA LYS A 247 -30.90 32.86 2.17
C LYS A 247 -31.87 32.68 3.34
N GLU A 248 -32.59 31.57 3.37
CA GLU A 248 -33.55 31.20 4.41
C GLU A 248 -32.89 30.48 5.60
N GLY A 249 -31.59 30.16 5.53
CA GLY A 249 -30.85 29.56 6.63
C GLY A 249 -31.30 28.14 6.97
N LEU A 250 -31.63 27.33 5.96
CA LEU A 250 -32.06 25.94 6.17
C LEU A 250 -30.88 25.11 6.69
N LYS A 251 -31.09 24.43 7.83
CA LYS A 251 -30.05 23.64 8.51
C LYS A 251 -30.27 22.14 8.30
N PHE A 252 -29.21 21.44 7.94
CA PHE A 252 -29.19 19.99 7.75
C PHE A 252 -27.98 19.39 8.47
N GLU A 253 -28.12 18.15 8.92
CA GLU A 253 -27.01 17.37 9.46
C GLU A 253 -26.48 16.42 8.38
N ASN A 254 -25.17 16.47 8.15
CA ASN A 254 -24.45 15.66 7.20
C ASN A 254 -23.37 14.84 7.91
N GLY A 255 -23.02 13.69 7.35
CA GLY A 255 -22.03 12.77 7.92
C GLY A 255 -20.87 12.45 6.99
N ALA A 256 -20.27 11.27 7.19
CA ALA A 256 -19.18 10.76 6.37
C ALA A 256 -19.52 10.69 4.87
N PHE A 257 -18.50 10.80 4.03
CA PHE A 257 -18.54 10.81 2.57
C PHE A 257 -19.38 11.93 1.94
N THR A 258 -19.67 12.98 2.70
CA THR A 258 -20.20 14.24 2.17
C THR A 258 -19.05 15.19 1.81
N TYR A 259 -19.17 15.87 0.67
CA TYR A 259 -18.13 16.76 0.16
C TYR A 259 -18.64 18.15 -0.20
N TYR A 260 -17.72 19.11 -0.18
CA TYR A 260 -18.01 20.53 -0.31
C TYR A 260 -16.92 21.24 -1.12
N GLY A 261 -17.31 22.33 -1.80
CA GLY A 261 -16.34 23.25 -2.40
C GLY A 261 -15.68 22.74 -3.68
N VAL A 262 -16.32 21.88 -4.47
CA VAL A 262 -15.77 21.40 -5.76
C VAL A 262 -15.42 22.56 -6.68
N SER A 263 -16.28 23.59 -6.73
CA SER A 263 -16.06 24.81 -7.54
C SER A 263 -14.84 25.63 -7.10
N ALA A 264 -14.34 25.43 -5.87
CA ALA A 264 -13.11 26.07 -5.40
C ALA A 264 -11.87 25.58 -6.15
N LEU A 265 -11.91 24.35 -6.69
CA LEU A 265 -10.81 23.75 -7.44
C LEU A 265 -10.79 24.18 -8.91
N THR A 266 -11.93 24.57 -9.48
CA THR A 266 -12.08 24.82 -10.93
C THR A 266 -12.31 26.28 -11.32
N ALA A 267 -13.03 27.08 -10.52
CA ALA A 267 -13.39 28.51 -10.68
C ALA A 267 -13.84 29.03 -12.08
N PRO A 268 -14.92 29.84 -12.15
CA PRO A 268 -16.31 29.47 -11.94
C PRO A 268 -17.11 29.49 -13.27
N SER A 269 -18.07 28.57 -13.41
CA SER A 269 -19.34 28.90 -14.09
C SER A 269 -20.41 29.07 -13.00
N SER A 270 -21.12 30.19 -13.07
CA SER A 270 -22.26 30.53 -12.23
C SER A 270 -23.46 29.68 -12.64
N VAL A 271 -23.52 28.41 -12.25
CA VAL A 271 -24.78 27.63 -12.29
C VAL A 271 -24.80 26.64 -11.14
N HIS A 272 -25.88 26.68 -10.37
CA HIS A 272 -26.21 25.77 -9.28
C HIS A 272 -26.03 24.29 -9.66
N GLN A 273 -25.29 23.54 -8.86
CA GLN A 273 -25.48 22.09 -8.72
C GLN A 273 -25.63 21.76 -7.23
N SER A 274 -26.90 21.64 -6.83
CA SER A 274 -27.33 20.93 -5.62
C SER A 274 -27.22 19.41 -5.89
N PRO A 275 -26.90 18.56 -4.88
CA PRO A 275 -26.36 17.20 -5.08
C PRO A 275 -27.37 16.14 -5.53
N VAL A 276 -28.54 16.51 -6.05
CA VAL A 276 -29.55 15.55 -6.54
C VAL A 276 -30.00 15.95 -7.94
N SER A 277 -29.16 15.71 -8.94
CA SER A 277 -29.56 15.60 -10.35
C SER A 277 -28.38 15.07 -11.17
N SER A 278 -28.17 13.77 -11.10
CA SER A 278 -27.45 13.03 -12.14
C SER A 278 -28.41 12.85 -13.32
N LEU A 279 -28.29 13.69 -14.36
CA LEU A 279 -28.56 13.38 -15.79
C LEU A 279 -28.50 14.66 -16.67
N GLN A 280 -27.64 14.61 -17.70
CA GLN A 280 -27.53 15.49 -18.89
C GLN A 280 -26.80 16.84 -18.67
N SER A 281 -25.91 17.33 -19.55
CA SER A 281 -25.62 17.08 -20.97
C SER A 281 -24.12 17.33 -21.24
N ILE A 282 -23.51 16.46 -22.03
CA ILE A 282 -22.19 16.67 -22.64
C ILE A 282 -22.27 17.92 -23.54
N ARG A 283 -21.54 18.97 -23.19
CA ARG A 283 -21.10 20.00 -24.14
C ARG A 283 -19.62 20.23 -23.93
N HIS A 284 -18.86 19.98 -24.99
CA HIS A 284 -17.47 20.39 -25.12
C HIS A 284 -17.38 21.91 -24.92
N ASP A 285 -16.62 22.35 -23.93
CA ASP A 285 -16.16 23.73 -23.84
C ASP A 285 -14.64 23.78 -24.06
N PRO A 286 -14.13 24.60 -24.99
CA PRO A 286 -12.72 24.85 -25.14
C PRO A 286 -12.21 25.82 -24.06
N LEU A 287 -10.99 25.55 -23.59
CA LEU A 287 -10.23 26.35 -22.62
C LEU A 287 -10.04 27.81 -23.12
N PRO A 288 -10.25 28.85 -22.28
CA PRO A 288 -9.92 30.23 -22.67
C PRO A 288 -8.42 30.48 -22.53
N GLU A 289 -7.84 31.12 -23.55
CA GLU A 289 -6.48 31.69 -23.52
C GLU A 289 -6.33 32.80 -22.47
N PRO A 290 -5.09 33.06 -21.98
CA PRO A 290 -4.87 33.98 -20.87
C PRO A 290 -4.88 35.43 -21.37
N ALA A 291 -6.04 36.07 -21.36
CA ALA A 291 -6.11 37.53 -21.47
C ALA A 291 -5.81 38.18 -20.11
N GLU A 292 -4.90 39.15 -20.15
CA GLU A 292 -4.39 39.94 -19.04
C GLU A 292 -5.50 40.49 -18.11
N GLY A 293 -5.28 40.40 -16.80
CA GLY A 293 -5.95 41.27 -15.81
C GLY A 293 -7.21 40.75 -15.11
N THR A 294 -7.58 39.47 -15.24
CA THR A 294 -8.76 38.94 -14.52
C THR A 294 -8.38 38.59 -13.08
N ARG A 295 -8.79 39.41 -12.11
CA ARG A 295 -8.85 39.00 -10.69
C ARG A 295 -9.60 37.67 -10.64
N LEU A 296 -8.90 36.57 -10.36
CA LEU A 296 -9.51 35.25 -10.17
C LEU A 296 -10.68 35.43 -9.21
N SER A 297 -11.91 35.32 -9.71
CA SER A 297 -13.11 35.39 -8.89
C SER A 297 -12.99 34.25 -7.87
N ALA A 298 -12.72 34.61 -6.62
CA ALA A 298 -12.61 33.64 -5.55
C ALA A 298 -13.98 32.99 -5.36
N TYR A 299 -14.00 31.67 -5.26
CA TYR A 299 -15.24 30.95 -5.01
C TYR A 299 -15.74 31.32 -3.61
N CYS A 300 -16.97 31.82 -3.53
CA CYS A 300 -17.65 32.10 -2.28
C CYS A 300 -18.82 31.11 -2.14
N PRO A 301 -18.84 30.22 -1.14
CA PRO A 301 -19.92 29.29 -0.95
C PRO A 301 -21.17 30.05 -0.47
N ASP A 302 -22.33 29.58 -0.88
CA ASP A 302 -23.64 30.08 -0.43
C ASP A 302 -24.16 29.33 0.81
N TYR A 303 -23.29 28.54 1.45
CA TYR A 303 -23.57 27.73 2.62
C TYR A 303 -22.48 27.88 3.69
N THR A 304 -22.83 27.54 4.92
CA THR A 304 -21.92 27.46 6.08
C THR A 304 -21.85 26.01 6.54
N VAL A 305 -20.66 25.49 6.82
CA VAL A 305 -20.45 24.12 7.33
C VAL A 305 -19.76 24.20 8.67
N ARG A 306 -20.34 23.57 9.70
CA ARG A 306 -19.85 23.61 11.08
C ARG A 306 -19.76 22.19 11.67
N ALA A 307 -18.72 21.92 12.45
CA ALA A 307 -18.56 20.67 13.18
C ALA A 307 -19.62 20.50 14.30
N LEU A 308 -20.15 19.29 14.44
CA LEU A 308 -21.00 18.85 15.56
C LEU A 308 -20.34 17.80 16.45
N SER A 309 -19.27 17.17 15.96
CA SER A 309 -18.46 16.17 16.65
C SER A 309 -17.00 16.33 16.24
N ASP A 310 -16.12 15.52 16.83
CA ASP A 310 -14.78 15.34 16.29
C ASP A 310 -14.89 14.94 14.80
N LEU A 311 -14.10 15.61 13.97
CA LEU A 311 -14.09 15.41 12.53
C LEU A 311 -12.73 14.92 12.07
N GLN A 312 -12.77 13.96 11.16
CA GLN A 312 -11.64 13.61 10.32
C GLN A 312 -12.06 13.87 8.87
N PHE A 313 -11.27 14.63 8.13
CA PHE A 313 -11.60 15.02 6.76
C PHE A 313 -10.37 15.25 5.90
N ILE A 314 -10.60 15.22 4.60
CA ILE A 314 -9.62 15.55 3.57
C ILE A 314 -9.85 16.98 3.15
N LYS A 315 -8.78 17.79 3.13
CA LYS A 315 -8.77 19.16 2.65
C LYS A 315 -7.77 19.31 1.50
N VAL A 316 -8.29 19.50 0.29
CA VAL A 316 -7.47 19.70 -0.91
C VAL A 316 -7.56 21.15 -1.33
N THR A 317 -6.43 21.86 -1.34
CA THR A 317 -6.38 23.23 -1.87
C THR A 317 -6.35 23.23 -3.39
N ARG A 318 -6.80 24.33 -4.00
CA ARG A 318 -6.72 24.52 -5.45
C ARG A 318 -5.28 24.35 -5.95
N LEU A 319 -4.29 24.83 -5.20
CA LEU A 319 -2.88 24.67 -5.55
C LEU A 319 -2.46 23.19 -5.58
N GLN A 320 -2.84 22.41 -4.57
CA GLN A 320 -2.55 20.97 -4.54
C GLN A 320 -3.21 20.21 -5.69
N TYR A 321 -4.47 20.55 -6.01
CA TYR A 321 -5.19 19.98 -7.13
C TYR A 321 -4.52 20.29 -8.48
N LEU A 322 -4.10 21.55 -8.70
CA LEU A 322 -3.36 21.93 -9.91
C LEU A 322 -2.03 21.20 -10.02
N ASN A 323 -1.30 21.04 -8.91
CA ASN A 323 -0.05 20.26 -8.88
C ASN A 323 -0.30 18.78 -9.24
N ALA A 324 -1.40 18.20 -8.76
CA ALA A 324 -1.80 16.83 -9.12
C ALA A 324 -2.14 16.70 -10.62
N LEU A 325 -2.80 17.69 -11.21
CA LEU A 325 -3.04 17.72 -12.67
C LEU A 325 -1.74 17.79 -13.46
N LEU A 326 -0.78 18.62 -13.03
CA LEU A 326 0.54 18.72 -13.67
C LEU A 326 1.32 17.40 -13.57
N ALA A 327 1.31 16.76 -12.39
CA ALA A 327 1.95 15.47 -12.18
C ALA A 327 1.33 14.37 -13.04
N THR A 328 0.00 14.37 -13.19
CA THR A 328 -0.71 13.40 -14.05
C THR A 328 -0.32 13.58 -15.52
N ARG A 329 -0.24 14.83 -16.01
CA ARG A 329 0.21 15.13 -17.37
C ARG A 329 1.65 14.70 -17.61
N ALA A 330 2.53 14.89 -16.64
CA ALA A 330 3.92 14.44 -16.73
C ALA A 330 4.04 12.90 -16.81
N GLN A 331 3.15 12.15 -16.15
CA GLN A 331 3.09 10.68 -16.25
C GLN A 331 2.49 10.18 -17.57
N ALA A 332 1.63 10.96 -18.21
CA ALA A 332 0.97 10.60 -19.47
C ALA A 332 1.87 10.79 -20.71
N VAL A 333 2.99 11.51 -20.59
CA VAL A 333 3.99 11.61 -21.64
C VAL A 333 4.82 10.32 -21.61
N PRO A 334 4.84 9.50 -22.68
CA PRO A 334 5.78 8.39 -22.77
C PRO A 334 7.19 8.97 -22.68
N GLN A 335 8.03 8.45 -21.78
CA GLN A 335 9.47 8.69 -21.89
C GLN A 335 9.93 8.08 -23.21
N SER A 336 9.98 8.89 -24.26
CA SER A 336 10.68 8.55 -25.49
C SER A 336 12.17 8.41 -25.18
N PRO A 337 12.86 7.39 -25.71
CA PRO A 337 14.27 7.20 -25.45
C PRO A 337 15.05 8.16 -26.35
N GLU A 338 15.53 9.28 -25.81
CA GLU A 338 16.62 10.03 -26.44
C GLU A 338 17.83 10.03 -25.52
N ASN A 339 18.81 9.25 -25.96
CA ASN A 339 20.21 9.40 -25.59
C ASN A 339 20.64 10.86 -25.85
N ALA A 340 21.15 11.51 -24.82
CA ALA A 340 22.23 12.46 -24.96
C ALA A 340 23.29 12.09 -23.92
N ASP A 341 24.30 11.36 -24.40
CA ASP A 341 25.57 11.17 -23.71
C ASP A 341 26.14 12.52 -23.26
N LEU A 342 26.08 12.79 -21.96
CA LEU A 342 27.02 13.68 -21.29
C LEU A 342 27.58 12.92 -20.07
N GLN A 343 28.50 12.00 -20.37
CA GLN A 343 29.43 11.47 -19.37
C GLN A 343 30.32 12.63 -18.88
N ALA A 344 30.04 13.11 -17.67
CA ALA A 344 31.02 13.82 -16.87
C ALA A 344 32.10 12.81 -16.41
N VAL A 345 33.28 12.86 -17.02
CA VAL A 345 34.46 12.12 -16.56
C VAL A 345 35.20 12.97 -15.52
N PRO A 346 35.52 12.43 -14.32
CA PRO A 346 36.35 13.13 -13.36
C PRO A 346 37.85 12.92 -13.65
N GLY A 347 38.58 14.04 -13.73
CA GLY A 347 39.99 14.18 -13.34
C GLY A 347 41.06 13.48 -14.18
N SER A 348 41.92 14.26 -14.85
CA SER A 348 43.30 13.85 -15.13
C SER A 348 44.22 15.06 -15.37
N GLN A 349 45.16 15.21 -14.42
CA GLN A 349 46.57 15.57 -14.57
C GLN A 349 46.99 16.75 -15.47
N THR A 350 47.58 17.72 -14.76
CA THR A 350 48.46 18.79 -15.22
C THR A 350 49.79 18.27 -15.77
N ARG A 351 50.18 18.79 -16.95
CA ARG A 351 51.54 18.94 -17.54
C ARG A 351 51.36 19.87 -18.74
N LEU A 352 52.21 20.81 -19.14
CA LEU A 352 53.44 21.49 -18.67
C LEU A 352 53.71 22.55 -19.77
N LEU A 353 54.63 23.49 -19.51
CA LEU A 353 55.25 24.49 -20.40
C LEU A 353 54.43 25.77 -20.66
N ASP A 354 54.97 26.98 -20.76
CA ASP A 354 56.20 27.67 -20.31
C ASP A 354 56.03 29.05 -20.98
N ASP A 355 56.06 30.17 -20.25
CA ASP A 355 56.57 31.42 -20.84
C ASP A 355 57.03 32.43 -19.77
N LYS A 356 58.00 33.23 -20.19
CA LYS A 356 59.16 33.71 -19.42
C LYS A 356 59.11 35.23 -19.19
N THR A 357 59.47 35.70 -17.99
CA THR A 357 60.30 36.91 -17.65
C THR A 357 60.19 37.22 -16.13
N ALA A 358 61.22 36.96 -15.30
CA ALA A 358 62.34 37.85 -14.86
C ALA A 358 61.87 39.04 -13.98
N THR A 359 62.38 39.39 -12.77
CA THR A 359 63.62 39.20 -11.95
C THR A 359 63.30 39.80 -10.55
N ALA A 360 63.86 39.44 -9.38
CA ALA A 360 65.27 39.43 -8.94
C ALA A 360 65.38 38.77 -7.52
N THR A 361 66.23 37.75 -7.34
CA THR A 361 67.48 37.70 -6.50
C THR A 361 67.34 37.87 -4.97
N GLU A 362 67.58 36.82 -4.17
CA GLU A 362 68.86 36.50 -3.49
C GLU A 362 68.72 35.31 -2.49
N THR A 363 69.75 34.46 -2.50
CA THR A 363 70.09 33.27 -1.68
C THR A 363 70.80 33.64 -0.34
N PRO A 364 71.39 32.74 0.51
CA PRO A 364 71.43 31.25 0.54
C PRO A 364 71.33 30.58 1.95
N SER A 365 71.38 29.24 1.94
CA SER A 365 72.27 28.36 2.75
C SER A 365 71.73 27.64 4.00
N GLY A 366 72.02 26.33 4.10
CA GLY A 366 72.07 25.64 5.40
C GLY A 366 71.70 24.14 5.50
N THR A 367 72.30 23.28 4.67
CA THR A 367 72.78 21.90 4.96
C THR A 367 72.38 21.17 6.27
N LEU A 368 71.82 19.94 6.21
CA LEU A 368 72.51 18.64 6.44
C LEU A 368 71.51 17.45 6.44
N VAL A 369 72.04 16.29 6.06
CA VAL A 369 71.44 15.03 5.58
C VAL A 369 71.39 13.93 6.67
N ARG A 370 70.64 12.83 6.36
CA ARG A 370 70.62 11.42 6.86
C ARG A 370 69.58 11.08 7.94
N CYS A 371 68.56 10.21 7.79
CA CYS A 371 68.30 8.91 7.10
C CYS A 371 68.57 7.65 7.96
N PHE A 372 67.58 6.73 7.94
CA PHE A 372 67.50 5.32 8.46
C PHE A 372 67.21 5.08 9.97
N THR A 373 66.45 4.08 10.46
CA THR A 373 65.30 3.21 10.04
C THR A 373 64.86 2.38 11.27
N PHE A 374 63.55 2.07 11.35
CA PHE A 374 62.82 0.93 11.97
C PHE A 374 63.30 0.17 13.23
N GLY A 375 62.37 0.00 14.20
CA GLY A 375 62.36 -1.04 15.26
C GLY A 375 60.96 -1.20 15.89
N LYS A 376 60.49 -2.45 16.07
CA LYS A 376 59.11 -2.94 16.39
C LYS A 376 58.84 -3.04 17.94
N PRO A 377 57.68 -3.58 18.46
CA PRO A 377 56.87 -3.07 19.60
C PRO A 377 56.87 -4.04 20.85
N PRO A 378 55.77 -4.25 21.61
CA PRO A 378 55.07 -3.50 22.69
C PRO A 378 55.31 -4.11 24.11
N PRO A 379 54.52 -3.79 25.19
CA PRO A 379 53.42 -4.71 25.59
C PRO A 379 52.18 -4.10 26.32
N HIS A 380 51.20 -4.98 26.52
CA HIS A 380 49.83 -4.92 27.09
C HIS A 380 49.64 -4.47 28.56
N ARG A 381 48.40 -4.01 28.87
CA ARG A 381 47.51 -4.42 30.00
C ARG A 381 46.28 -3.47 30.06
N SER A 382 45.09 -3.77 30.57
CA SER A 382 44.24 -4.96 30.76
C SER A 382 42.97 -4.47 31.50
N ILE A 383 41.85 -5.13 31.24
CA ILE A 383 40.48 -4.96 31.78
C ILE A 383 40.42 -5.19 33.31
N PRO A 384 39.31 -4.83 33.99
CA PRO A 384 38.74 -5.78 34.96
C PRO A 384 37.24 -6.04 34.78
N GLU A 385 36.92 -7.34 34.78
CA GLU A 385 35.60 -7.93 35.05
C GLU A 385 35.31 -7.92 36.56
N ARG A 386 34.03 -8.04 36.93
CA ARG A 386 33.58 -8.48 38.25
C ARG A 386 32.36 -9.41 38.11
N ASP A 387 32.65 -10.70 38.17
CA ASP A 387 31.79 -11.83 38.57
C ASP A 387 31.65 -11.84 40.12
N SER A 388 30.79 -12.57 40.83
CA SER A 388 29.59 -13.39 40.60
C SER A 388 29.13 -13.93 41.99
N GLN A 389 28.03 -14.72 42.02
CA GLN A 389 27.49 -15.57 43.12
C GLN A 389 26.56 -14.86 44.12
N GLY A 390 25.37 -15.37 44.47
CA GLY A 390 24.69 -16.64 44.18
C GLY A 390 23.82 -16.97 45.40
N GLU A 391 22.59 -17.47 45.20
CA GLU A 391 21.89 -18.32 46.19
C GLU A 391 20.64 -18.96 45.56
N SER A 392 20.34 -20.15 46.05
CA SER A 392 19.44 -21.18 45.54
C SER A 392 18.54 -21.64 46.69
N GLU A 393 17.24 -21.84 46.47
CA GLU A 393 16.35 -22.80 47.19
C GLU A 393 14.92 -22.66 46.61
N LEU A 394 14.39 -23.68 45.93
CA LEU A 394 13.44 -24.68 46.42
C LEU A 394 12.11 -24.09 46.97
N ASP A 395 11.02 -24.27 46.23
CA ASP A 395 9.88 -25.03 46.78
C ASP A 395 8.94 -25.58 45.70
N THR A 396 8.46 -26.78 46.00
CA THR A 396 7.62 -27.67 45.19
C THR A 396 6.30 -27.83 45.93
N GLU A 397 5.14 -27.58 45.31
CA GLU A 397 3.88 -28.27 45.67
C GLU A 397 2.89 -28.31 44.49
N PRO A 398 2.22 -29.47 44.24
CA PRO A 398 1.20 -29.65 43.21
C PRO A 398 -0.23 -29.80 43.85
N PRO A 399 -1.26 -30.40 43.20
CA PRO A 399 -2.56 -29.77 42.94
C PRO A 399 -3.70 -30.22 43.90
N GLY A 400 -4.80 -29.44 43.95
CA GLY A 400 -6.02 -29.75 44.72
C GLY A 400 -7.32 -29.70 43.90
N PRO A 401 -8.41 -30.37 44.33
CA PRO A 401 -9.16 -31.29 43.46
C PRO A 401 -10.55 -30.83 42.97
N LEU A 402 -11.01 -31.60 41.98
CA LEU A 402 -12.38 -31.83 41.47
C LEU A 402 -13.54 -31.52 42.43
N SER A 403 -14.63 -30.99 41.87
CA SER A 403 -16.00 -31.26 42.33
C SER A 403 -16.97 -31.40 41.15
N PRO A 404 -17.85 -32.43 41.13
CA PRO A 404 -18.72 -32.74 40.00
C PRO A 404 -20.17 -32.23 40.17
N ARG A 405 -20.82 -32.03 39.02
CA ARG A 405 -22.22 -32.34 38.62
C ARG A 405 -23.41 -32.21 39.61
N ARG A 406 -24.51 -31.72 39.00
CA ARG A 406 -25.98 -32.01 39.15
C ARG A 406 -26.82 -31.03 39.98
N PRO A 407 -28.16 -30.96 39.78
CA PRO A 407 -29.10 -31.91 39.13
C PRO A 407 -29.18 -31.88 37.60
#